data_AF-A0A3N5JXA2-F1
#
_entry.id   AF-A0A3N5JXA2-F1
#
_cell.length_a   1.000
_cell.length_b   1.000
_cell.length_c   1.000
_cell.angle_alpha   90.00
_cell.angle_beta   90.00
_cell.angle_gamma   90.00
#
_symmetry.space_group_name_H-M   'P 1'
#
loop_
_entity.id
_entity.type
_entity.pdbx_description
1 polymer ?
#
loop_
_entity_poly.entity_id
_entity_poly.type
_entity_poly.pdbx_seq_one_letter_code
_entity_poly.pdbx_strand_id
1 'polypeptide(L)'
;RPNTAENVELEKGGRVYVGLGDVEGGKWQFNEPGKVNGRHCVTIIGYTDLPSRLAAQSSQLYATNLRHLLTDLTPGKDGQIVVDMEDEVFRGATVCKDGQTTWPPPAPKLSAAPPKPKPAPAPVKEKKKPSVIGPIIGMVVAGLALLGLGAVAPQDFMGHFTVFVLACFVGYMVIWNVTPALHTPLMSVTNAISSIIVIGALMQISSNTEVIKWIAVATVGITAVNIFGGFAVTRRMLEMFRK
;
A
#
# COMPACT_ATOMS: atom_id res chain seq x y z
N ARG A 1 -2.65 2.11 -38.70
CA ARG A 1 -2.88 1.83 -37.26
C ARG A 1 -1.61 1.23 -36.70
N PRO A 2 -1.08 1.65 -35.54
CA PRO A 2 0.23 1.25 -35.04
C PRO A 2 0.40 -0.24 -34.70
N ASN A 3 -0.65 -1.08 -34.82
CA ASN A 3 -0.68 -2.44 -34.29
C ASN A 3 -0.76 -3.54 -35.37
N THR A 4 -0.37 -3.26 -36.60
CA THR A 4 -0.25 -4.25 -37.69
C THR A 4 1.10 -4.96 -37.63
N ALA A 5 1.21 -6.20 -38.16
CA ALA A 5 2.44 -7.02 -38.09
C ALA A 5 3.65 -6.24 -38.58
N GLU A 6 3.47 -5.57 -39.71
CA GLU A 6 4.49 -4.75 -40.37
C GLU A 6 5.06 -3.64 -39.48
N ASN A 7 4.24 -3.03 -38.61
CA ASN A 7 4.71 -2.00 -37.69
C ASN A 7 5.44 -2.58 -36.47
N VAL A 8 5.11 -3.81 -36.06
CA VAL A 8 5.77 -4.52 -34.95
C VAL A 8 7.12 -5.09 -35.39
N GLU A 9 7.24 -5.50 -36.65
CA GLU A 9 8.49 -6.02 -37.23
C GLU A 9 9.58 -4.95 -37.38
N LEU A 10 9.19 -3.68 -37.49
CA LEU A 10 10.10 -2.53 -37.55
C LEU A 10 10.60 -2.09 -36.16
N GLU A 11 10.11 -2.70 -35.09
CA GLU A 11 10.47 -2.30 -33.75
C GLU A 11 11.82 -2.86 -33.28
N LYS A 12 12.50 -2.09 -32.43
CA LYS A 12 13.74 -2.52 -31.79
C LYS A 12 13.47 -3.74 -30.91
N GLY A 13 14.32 -4.77 -31.06
CA GLY A 13 14.24 -5.99 -30.26
C GLY A 13 14.36 -5.75 -28.75
N GLY A 14 13.70 -6.61 -27.97
CA GLY A 14 13.67 -6.61 -26.50
C GLY A 14 12.45 -5.93 -25.88
N ARG A 15 11.49 -5.44 -26.68
CA ARG A 15 10.27 -4.80 -26.17
C ARG A 15 9.24 -5.84 -25.70
N VAL A 16 8.49 -5.46 -24.67
CA VAL A 16 7.40 -6.28 -24.11
C VAL A 16 6.10 -5.48 -24.15
N TYR A 17 5.07 -6.07 -24.75
CA TYR A 17 3.72 -5.53 -24.82
C TYR A 17 2.78 -6.34 -23.95
N VAL A 18 1.91 -5.65 -23.20
CA VAL A 18 0.91 -6.29 -22.34
C VAL A 18 -0.46 -5.87 -22.83
N GLY A 19 -1.27 -6.85 -23.27
CA GLY A 19 -2.64 -6.62 -23.68
C GLY A 19 -3.59 -6.58 -22.48
N LEU A 20 -4.08 -5.39 -22.16
CA LEU A 20 -5.15 -5.21 -21.18
C LEU A 20 -6.48 -5.17 -21.94
N GLY A 21 -7.14 -6.33 -22.10
CA GLY A 21 -8.44 -6.42 -22.81
C GLY A 21 -8.51 -7.48 -23.91
N ASP A 22 -7.64 -8.48 -23.90
CA ASP A 22 -7.60 -9.50 -24.96
C ASP A 22 -8.79 -10.49 -24.95
N VAL A 23 -9.68 -10.35 -23.97
CA VAL A 23 -10.96 -11.06 -23.90
C VAL A 23 -11.90 -10.65 -25.04
N GLU A 24 -11.83 -9.39 -25.50
CA GLU A 24 -12.70 -8.84 -26.55
C GLU A 24 -12.04 -8.79 -27.95
N GLY A 25 -11.01 -9.61 -28.16
CA GLY A 25 -10.28 -9.69 -29.44
C GLY A 25 -9.00 -8.85 -29.51
N GLY A 26 -8.64 -8.16 -28.42
CA GLY A 26 -7.32 -7.55 -28.22
C GLY A 26 -6.97 -6.41 -29.20
N LYS A 27 -5.97 -5.60 -28.84
CA LYS A 27 -5.51 -4.51 -29.72
C LYS A 27 -4.55 -4.97 -30.83
N TRP A 28 -4.06 -6.20 -30.75
CA TRP A 28 -2.99 -6.74 -31.58
C TRP A 28 -3.50 -7.92 -32.39
N GLN A 29 -3.35 -7.86 -33.71
CA GLN A 29 -3.88 -8.87 -34.63
C GLN A 29 -3.29 -10.29 -34.45
N PHE A 30 -2.12 -10.41 -33.81
CA PHE A 30 -1.40 -11.68 -33.62
C PHE A 30 -1.40 -12.16 -32.18
N ASN A 31 -2.22 -11.53 -31.34
CA ASN A 31 -2.32 -11.92 -29.96
C ASN A 31 -3.21 -13.16 -29.83
N GLU A 32 -2.68 -14.19 -29.18
CA GLU A 32 -3.45 -15.37 -28.81
C GLU A 32 -3.91 -15.21 -27.36
N PRO A 33 -5.23 -15.13 -27.10
CA PRO A 33 -5.76 -15.01 -25.74
C PRO A 33 -5.22 -16.12 -24.83
N GLY A 34 -4.71 -15.73 -23.67
CA GLY A 34 -4.19 -16.64 -22.65
C GLY A 34 -2.72 -17.05 -22.81
N LYS A 35 -2.02 -16.64 -23.87
CA LYS A 35 -0.62 -17.03 -24.13
C LYS A 35 0.33 -15.83 -24.13
N VAL A 36 1.62 -16.15 -24.00
CA VAL A 36 2.71 -15.22 -24.25
C VAL A 36 3.35 -15.62 -25.57
N ASN A 37 3.26 -14.74 -26.56
CA ASN A 37 3.80 -15.00 -27.89
C ASN A 37 5.01 -14.11 -28.14
N GLY A 38 6.09 -14.71 -28.65
CA GLY A 38 7.28 -13.99 -29.11
C GLY A 38 7.32 -13.96 -30.64
N ARG A 39 7.40 -12.77 -31.24
CA ARG A 39 7.64 -12.60 -32.69
C ARG A 39 8.61 -11.45 -32.92
N HIS A 40 9.56 -11.65 -33.84
CA HIS A 40 10.51 -10.62 -34.30
C HIS A 40 11.14 -9.81 -33.17
N CYS A 41 11.70 -10.51 -32.18
CA CYS A 41 12.38 -9.93 -31.02
C CYS A 41 11.48 -9.11 -30.07
N VAL A 42 10.16 -9.22 -30.17
CA VAL A 42 9.18 -8.58 -29.28
C VAL A 42 8.36 -9.65 -28.56
N THR A 43 8.08 -9.45 -27.27
CA THR A 43 7.23 -10.34 -26.47
C THR A 43 5.86 -9.71 -26.25
N ILE A 44 4.79 -10.45 -26.50
CA ILE A 44 3.41 -10.01 -26.31
C ILE A 44 2.77 -10.90 -25.25
N ILE A 45 2.31 -10.31 -24.16
CA ILE A 45 1.61 -10.99 -23.06
C ILE A 45 0.10 -10.78 -23.25
N GLY A 46 -0.61 -11.86 -23.55
CA GLY A 46 -2.04 -11.87 -23.88
C GLY A 46 -2.94 -12.49 -22.82
N TYR A 47 -2.57 -12.45 -21.54
CA TYR A 47 -3.36 -13.08 -20.48
C TYR A 47 -4.74 -12.44 -20.34
N THR A 48 -5.77 -13.27 -20.37
CA THR A 48 -7.18 -12.87 -20.21
C THR A 48 -7.61 -12.74 -18.75
N ASP A 49 -6.81 -13.30 -17.83
CA ASP A 49 -7.10 -13.47 -16.42
C ASP A 49 -6.10 -12.72 -15.51
N LEU A 50 -5.61 -11.56 -15.95
CA LEU A 50 -4.64 -10.77 -15.19
C LEU A 50 -5.02 -10.53 -13.71
N PRO A 51 -6.28 -10.22 -13.36
CA PRO A 51 -6.68 -10.11 -11.96
C PRO A 51 -6.45 -11.41 -11.15
N SER A 52 -6.62 -12.58 -11.77
CA SER A 52 -6.40 -13.88 -11.11
C SER A 52 -4.95 -14.12 -10.73
N ARG A 53 -4.00 -13.47 -11.42
CA ARG A 53 -2.56 -13.56 -11.13
C ARG A 53 -2.13 -12.74 -9.91
N LEU A 54 -3.03 -11.89 -9.40
CA LEU A 54 -2.91 -11.18 -8.12
C LEU A 54 -4.11 -11.54 -7.22
N ALA A 55 -4.42 -12.84 -7.13
CA ALA A 55 -5.64 -13.37 -6.49
C ALA A 55 -5.93 -12.77 -5.11
N ALA A 56 -4.93 -12.64 -4.23
CA ALA A 56 -5.12 -12.07 -2.89
C ALA A 56 -5.62 -10.62 -2.92
N GLN A 57 -5.02 -9.78 -3.76
CA GLN A 57 -5.39 -8.37 -3.88
C GLN A 57 -6.71 -8.17 -4.63
N SER A 58 -6.90 -8.91 -5.72
CA SER A 58 -8.17 -8.92 -6.46
C SER A 58 -9.32 -9.33 -5.55
N SER A 59 -9.13 -10.37 -4.72
CA SER A 59 -10.15 -10.82 -3.75
C SER A 59 -10.43 -9.76 -2.70
N GLN A 60 -9.41 -9.11 -2.15
CA GLN A 60 -9.59 -8.06 -1.15
C GLN A 60 -10.35 -6.84 -1.71
N LEU A 61 -10.00 -6.38 -2.90
CA LEU A 61 -10.67 -5.26 -3.56
C LEU A 61 -12.10 -5.61 -3.95
N TYR A 62 -12.33 -6.81 -4.51
CA TYR A 62 -13.66 -7.28 -4.85
C TYR A 62 -14.55 -7.43 -3.60
N ALA A 63 -14.04 -8.02 -2.52
CA ALA A 63 -14.74 -8.13 -1.25
C ALA A 63 -15.06 -6.75 -0.64
N THR A 64 -14.16 -5.78 -0.79
CA THR A 64 -14.39 -4.40 -0.34
C THR A 64 -15.54 -3.75 -1.13
N ASN A 65 -15.56 -3.92 -2.46
CA ASN A 65 -16.66 -3.44 -3.30
C ASN A 65 -17.99 -4.10 -2.93
N LEU A 66 -18.00 -5.41 -2.68
CA LEU A 66 -19.21 -6.13 -2.23
C LEU A 66 -19.68 -5.66 -0.86
N ARG A 67 -18.75 -5.40 0.07
CA ARG A 67 -19.08 -4.85 1.39
C ARG A 67 -19.73 -3.47 1.28
N HIS A 68 -19.21 -2.61 0.39
CA HIS A 68 -19.82 -1.30 0.15
C HIS A 68 -21.23 -1.45 -0.42
N LEU A 69 -21.41 -2.28 -1.45
CA LEU A 69 -22.72 -2.57 -2.01
C LEU A 69 -23.72 -3.09 -0.96
N LEU A 70 -23.29 -4.02 -0.10
CA LEU A 70 -24.12 -4.55 0.98
C LEU A 70 -24.47 -3.49 2.03
N THR A 71 -23.55 -2.57 2.31
CA THR A 71 -23.80 -1.45 3.23
C THR A 71 -24.88 -0.53 2.68
N ASP A 72 -24.82 -0.23 1.38
CA ASP A 72 -25.79 0.62 0.72
C ASP A 72 -27.16 -0.07 0.61
N LEU A 73 -27.18 -1.40 0.40
CA LEU A 73 -28.39 -2.24 0.39
C LEU A 73 -29.03 -2.42 1.78
N THR A 74 -28.32 -2.10 2.87
CA THR A 74 -28.78 -2.27 4.26
C THR A 74 -28.73 -0.95 5.03
N PRO A 75 -29.51 0.08 4.62
CA PRO A 75 -29.42 1.42 5.20
C PRO A 75 -29.72 1.45 6.71
N GLY A 76 -30.57 0.53 7.20
CA GLY A 76 -30.91 0.36 8.62
C GLY A 76 -29.83 -0.31 9.46
N LYS A 77 -28.77 -0.86 8.86
CA LYS A 77 -27.75 -1.72 9.52
C LYS A 77 -28.35 -2.92 10.27
N ASP A 78 -29.55 -3.33 9.88
CA ASP A 78 -30.37 -4.40 10.46
C ASP A 78 -30.20 -5.74 9.70
N GLY A 79 -29.39 -5.74 8.63
CA GLY A 79 -29.19 -6.90 7.78
C GLY A 79 -30.36 -7.19 6.83
N GLN A 80 -31.37 -6.31 6.77
CA GLN A 80 -32.47 -6.44 5.81
C GLN A 80 -32.10 -5.75 4.50
N ILE A 81 -32.06 -6.54 3.42
CA ILE A 81 -31.72 -6.03 2.09
C ILE A 81 -32.93 -5.29 1.54
N VAL A 82 -32.75 -3.99 1.28
CA VAL A 82 -33.75 -3.13 0.65
C VAL A 82 -33.22 -2.70 -0.71
N VAL A 83 -33.75 -3.31 -1.78
CA VAL A 83 -33.43 -2.93 -3.16
C VAL A 83 -34.38 -1.82 -3.60
N ASP A 84 -33.97 -0.57 -3.39
CA ASP A 84 -34.67 0.61 -3.88
C ASP A 84 -34.49 0.74 -5.41
N MET A 85 -35.57 0.56 -6.16
CA MET A 85 -35.54 0.64 -7.63
C MET A 85 -35.65 2.07 -8.15
N GLU A 86 -35.86 3.04 -7.26
CA GLU A 86 -35.81 4.48 -7.59
C GLU A 86 -34.37 5.01 -7.55
N ASP A 87 -33.46 4.35 -6.83
CA ASP A 87 -32.03 4.65 -6.85
C ASP A 87 -31.41 4.20 -8.17
N GLU A 88 -30.73 5.13 -8.85
CA GLU A 88 -30.12 4.91 -10.16
C GLU A 88 -29.04 3.82 -10.15
N VAL A 89 -28.26 3.72 -9.07
CA VAL A 89 -27.18 2.74 -8.89
C VAL A 89 -27.77 1.35 -8.75
N PHE A 90 -28.79 1.18 -7.90
CA PHE A 90 -29.45 -0.12 -7.73
C PHE A 90 -30.29 -0.50 -8.94
N ARG A 91 -30.98 0.46 -9.57
CA ARG A 91 -31.73 0.22 -10.81
C ARG A 91 -30.81 -0.23 -11.95
N GLY A 92 -29.62 0.35 -12.05
CA GLY A 92 -28.60 -0.01 -13.04
C GLY A 92 -27.92 -1.35 -12.78
N ALA A 93 -27.65 -1.67 -11.50
CA ALA A 93 -26.99 -2.91 -11.11
C ALA A 93 -27.94 -4.14 -11.05
N THR A 94 -29.23 -3.93 -10.81
CA THR A 94 -30.21 -5.02 -10.64
C THR A 94 -30.73 -5.54 -11.97
N VAL A 95 -30.38 -6.78 -12.31
CA VAL A 95 -30.80 -7.46 -13.55
C VAL A 95 -32.15 -8.16 -13.42
N CYS A 96 -32.48 -8.65 -12.22
CA CYS A 96 -33.74 -9.36 -11.92
C CYS A 96 -34.20 -9.03 -10.49
N LYS A 97 -35.50 -8.81 -10.31
CA LYS A 97 -36.15 -8.63 -9.01
C LYS A 97 -37.43 -9.45 -8.97
N ASP A 98 -37.61 -10.27 -7.94
CA ASP A 98 -38.79 -11.11 -7.73
C ASP A 98 -39.18 -11.99 -8.95
N GLY A 99 -38.18 -12.51 -9.66
CA GLY A 99 -38.36 -13.36 -10.84
C GLY A 99 -38.70 -12.61 -12.13
N GLN A 100 -38.76 -11.28 -12.10
CA GLN A 100 -38.97 -10.44 -13.29
C GLN A 100 -37.65 -9.80 -13.73
N THR A 101 -37.33 -9.92 -15.02
CA THR A 101 -36.15 -9.28 -15.63
C THR A 101 -36.35 -7.76 -15.66
N THR A 102 -35.49 -7.03 -14.96
CA THR A 102 -35.48 -5.57 -14.90
C THR A 102 -34.48 -4.95 -15.87
N TRP A 103 -33.71 -5.75 -16.59
CA TRP A 103 -32.81 -5.30 -17.65
C TRP A 103 -33.54 -5.16 -19.00
N PRO A 104 -33.27 -4.11 -19.81
CA PRO A 104 -32.29 -3.04 -19.62
C PRO A 104 -32.75 -1.94 -18.66
N PRO A 105 -31.83 -1.28 -17.94
CA PRO A 105 -32.19 -0.10 -17.16
C PRO A 105 -32.67 1.04 -18.07
N PRO A 106 -33.64 1.85 -17.63
CA PRO A 106 -33.99 3.07 -18.34
C PRO A 106 -32.73 3.93 -18.48
N ALA A 107 -32.66 4.72 -19.55
CA ALA A 107 -31.57 5.67 -19.71
C ALA A 107 -31.48 6.49 -18.41
N PRO A 108 -30.29 6.56 -17.78
CA PRO A 108 -30.14 7.30 -16.55
C PRO A 108 -30.69 8.70 -16.79
N LYS A 109 -31.63 9.13 -15.94
CA LYS A 109 -31.99 10.55 -15.91
C LYS A 109 -30.66 11.25 -15.72
N LEU A 110 -30.29 12.17 -16.61
CA LEU A 110 -29.10 12.99 -16.46
C LEU A 110 -29.23 13.82 -15.17
N SER A 111 -29.02 13.17 -14.02
CA SER A 111 -28.48 13.76 -12.82
C SER A 111 -26.96 13.67 -12.93
N ALA A 112 -26.44 14.07 -14.10
CA ALA A 112 -25.33 14.97 -14.04
C ALA A 112 -25.83 16.14 -13.20
N ALA A 113 -25.59 16.08 -11.89
CA ALA A 113 -25.32 17.29 -11.17
C ALA A 113 -24.35 18.03 -12.10
N PRO A 114 -24.75 19.16 -12.72
CA PRO A 114 -23.90 19.86 -13.67
C PRO A 114 -22.54 19.92 -13.00
N PRO A 115 -21.46 19.44 -13.65
CA PRO A 115 -20.19 19.16 -13.00
C PRO A 115 -19.96 20.31 -12.06
N LYS A 116 -20.12 20.07 -10.74
CA LYS A 116 -20.29 21.13 -9.73
C LYS A 116 -19.31 22.19 -10.16
N PRO A 117 -19.76 23.38 -10.64
CA PRO A 117 -18.91 24.31 -11.37
C PRO A 117 -17.66 24.37 -10.55
N LYS A 118 -16.55 23.83 -11.12
CA LYS A 118 -15.34 23.46 -10.38
C LYS A 118 -15.15 24.54 -9.35
N PRO A 119 -15.44 24.29 -8.04
CA PRO A 119 -15.78 25.36 -7.12
C PRO A 119 -14.80 26.47 -7.37
N ALA A 120 -15.26 27.63 -7.87
CA ALA A 120 -14.37 28.75 -8.14
C ALA A 120 -13.49 28.82 -6.90
N PRO A 121 -12.17 28.55 -7.04
CA PRO A 121 -11.35 27.92 -6.02
C PRO A 121 -11.80 28.47 -4.69
N ALA A 122 -12.54 27.63 -3.92
CA ALA A 122 -13.35 28.11 -2.80
C ALA A 122 -12.53 29.17 -2.10
N PRO A 123 -12.98 30.45 -2.06
CA PRO A 123 -12.12 31.61 -1.78
C PRO A 123 -11.26 31.16 -0.63
N VAL A 124 -9.96 30.96 -0.92
CA VAL A 124 -9.06 30.14 -0.11
C VAL A 124 -9.47 30.41 1.30
N LYS A 125 -10.14 29.45 1.98
CA LYS A 125 -10.60 29.66 3.36
C LYS A 125 -9.37 30.26 4.00
N GLU A 126 -9.43 31.54 4.38
CA GLU A 126 -8.25 32.24 4.88
C GLU A 126 -7.70 31.27 5.89
N LYS A 127 -6.51 30.70 5.59
CA LYS A 127 -5.92 29.69 6.45
C LYS A 127 -5.91 30.39 7.79
N LYS A 128 -6.76 29.95 8.74
CA LYS A 128 -6.81 30.54 10.08
C LYS A 128 -5.35 30.65 10.48
N LYS A 129 -4.88 31.89 10.69
CA LYS A 129 -3.47 32.16 11.01
C LYS A 129 -3.06 31.08 12.01
N PRO A 130 -1.99 30.30 11.74
CA PRO A 130 -1.65 29.18 12.60
C PRO A 130 -1.62 29.71 14.03
N SER A 131 -2.53 29.19 14.87
CA SER A 131 -2.64 29.66 16.24
C SER A 131 -1.31 29.38 16.91
N VAL A 132 -0.58 30.43 17.28
CA VAL A 132 0.71 30.31 17.97
C VAL A 132 0.51 29.72 19.38
N ILE A 133 -0.72 29.82 19.92
CA ILE A 133 -1.10 29.31 21.23
C ILE A 133 -1.08 27.77 21.27
N GLY A 134 -1.49 27.09 20.19
CA GLY A 134 -1.48 25.62 20.12
C GLY A 134 -0.09 24.99 20.30
N PRO A 135 0.93 25.39 19.51
CA PRO A 135 2.30 24.91 19.69
C PRO A 135 2.94 25.37 21.01
N ILE A 136 2.60 26.55 21.54
CA ILE A 136 3.08 26.99 22.86
C ILE A 136 2.55 26.07 23.96
N ILE A 137 1.25 25.76 23.97
CA ILE A 137 0.66 24.82 24.94
C ILE A 137 1.34 23.45 24.80
N GLY A 138 1.57 22.98 23.56
CA GLY A 138 2.30 21.74 23.31
C GLY A 138 3.72 21.75 23.88
N MET A 139 4.47 22.83 23.70
CA MET A 139 5.82 23.00 24.27
C MET A 139 5.81 23.04 25.79
N VAL A 140 4.85 23.73 26.41
CA VAL A 140 4.73 23.81 27.87
C VAL A 140 4.38 22.45 28.46
N VAL A 141 3.43 21.73 27.87
CA VAL A 141 3.07 20.36 28.30
C VAL A 141 4.24 19.41 28.14
N ALA A 142 4.95 19.46 27.00
CA ALA A 142 6.14 18.64 26.78
C ALA A 142 7.27 18.97 27.79
N GLY A 143 7.48 20.25 28.06
CA GLY A 143 8.46 20.72 29.06
C GLY A 143 8.13 20.27 30.48
N LEU A 144 6.86 20.37 30.89
CA LEU A 144 6.39 19.87 32.18
C LEU A 144 6.51 18.35 32.29
N ALA A 145 6.20 17.61 31.22
CA ALA A 145 6.39 16.16 31.17
C ALA A 145 7.88 15.77 31.29
N LEU A 146 8.77 16.51 30.63
CA LEU A 146 10.22 16.34 30.72
C LEU A 146 10.75 16.62 32.14
N LEU A 147 10.26 17.68 32.78
CA LEU A 147 10.61 18.02 34.16
C LEU A 147 10.10 16.96 35.15
N GLY A 148 8.87 16.49 34.97
CA GLY A 148 8.29 15.40 35.78
C GLY A 148 9.07 14.10 35.62
N LEU A 149 9.47 13.77 34.39
CA LEU A 149 10.31 12.59 34.12
C LEU A 149 11.69 12.73 34.79
N GLY A 150 12.32 13.91 34.69
CA GLY A 150 13.62 14.19 35.33
C GLY A 150 13.59 14.17 36.86
N ALA A 151 12.44 14.40 37.49
CA ALA A 151 12.30 14.34 38.94
C ALA A 151 12.25 12.90 39.49
N VAL A 152 11.83 11.93 38.68
CA VAL A 152 11.61 10.53 39.11
C VAL A 152 12.63 9.58 38.48
N ALA A 153 13.24 9.96 37.35
CA ALA A 153 14.11 9.08 36.59
C ALA A 153 15.52 8.90 37.22
N PRO A 154 16.10 7.69 37.14
CA PRO A 154 17.49 7.43 37.49
C PRO A 154 18.48 8.26 36.65
N GLN A 155 19.68 8.54 37.17
CA GLN A 155 20.71 9.32 36.47
C GLN A 155 21.12 8.68 35.12
N ASP A 156 21.23 7.35 35.07
CA ASP A 156 21.56 6.61 33.84
C ASP A 156 20.47 6.73 32.77
N PHE A 157 19.21 6.83 33.20
CA PHE A 157 18.08 7.00 32.28
C PHE A 157 18.19 8.32 31.52
N MET A 158 18.61 9.41 32.19
CA MET A 158 18.75 10.71 31.55
C MET A 158 19.79 10.67 30.41
N GLY A 159 20.92 9.97 30.62
CA GLY A 159 21.93 9.75 29.59
C GLY A 159 21.38 8.98 28.39
N HIS A 160 20.72 7.86 28.61
CA HIS A 160 20.09 7.06 27.54
C HIS A 160 18.99 7.83 26.81
N PHE A 161 18.20 8.61 27.54
CA PHE A 161 17.10 9.41 26.98
C PHE A 161 17.62 10.52 26.07
N THR A 162 18.69 11.22 26.45
CA THR A 162 19.32 12.22 25.57
C THR A 162 19.83 11.59 24.27
N VAL A 163 20.51 10.45 24.36
CA VAL A 163 20.99 9.73 23.16
C VAL A 163 19.82 9.29 22.28
N PHE A 164 18.73 8.81 22.88
CA PHE A 164 17.51 8.41 22.16
C PHE A 164 16.90 9.59 21.39
N VAL A 165 16.71 10.75 22.03
CA VAL A 165 16.15 11.95 21.38
C VAL A 165 17.04 12.41 20.23
N LEU A 166 18.35 12.50 20.44
CA LEU A 166 19.30 12.89 19.38
C LEU A 166 19.30 11.87 18.23
N ALA A 167 19.22 10.57 18.52
CA ALA A 167 19.11 9.52 17.51
C ALA A 167 17.82 9.65 16.69
N CYS A 168 16.68 10.03 17.30
CA CYS A 168 15.45 10.31 16.56
C CYS A 168 15.60 11.50 15.58
N PHE A 169 16.25 12.59 16.01
CA PHE A 169 16.53 13.72 15.13
C PHE A 169 17.42 13.34 13.94
N VAL A 170 18.50 12.60 14.21
CA VAL A 170 19.38 12.09 13.16
C VAL A 170 18.62 11.15 12.22
N GLY A 171 17.86 10.21 12.75
CA GLY A 171 17.05 9.28 11.97
C GLY A 171 16.05 9.98 11.05
N TYR A 172 15.38 11.02 11.56
CA TYR A 172 14.48 11.86 10.77
C TYR A 172 15.20 12.54 9.61
N MET A 173 16.34 13.20 9.87
CA MET A 173 17.11 13.90 8.83
C MET A 173 17.68 12.94 7.77
N VAL A 174 18.07 11.72 8.18
CA VAL A 174 18.62 10.71 7.27
C VAL A 174 17.52 10.15 6.37
N ILE A 175 16.37 9.75 6.93
CA ILE A 175 15.28 9.15 6.15
C ILE A 175 14.66 10.18 5.19
N TRP A 176 14.54 11.45 5.61
CA TRP A 176 13.97 12.50 4.77
C TRP A 176 14.79 12.78 3.50
N ASN A 177 16.10 12.52 3.52
CA ASN A 177 17.00 12.75 2.38
C ASN A 177 17.15 11.53 1.44
N VAL A 178 16.36 10.46 1.64
CA VAL A 178 16.41 9.28 0.76
C VAL A 178 15.63 9.55 -0.54
N THR A 179 16.19 9.17 -1.68
CA THR A 179 15.52 9.32 -2.98
C THR A 179 14.28 8.42 -3.06
N PRO A 180 13.18 8.85 -3.72
CA PRO A 180 11.95 8.07 -3.75
C PRO A 180 12.08 6.65 -4.31
N ALA A 181 13.01 6.45 -5.25
CA ALA A 181 13.31 5.14 -5.83
C ALA A 181 13.88 4.14 -4.81
N LEU A 182 14.45 4.62 -3.71
CA LEU A 182 15.09 3.81 -2.67
C LEU A 182 14.19 3.54 -1.46
N HIS A 183 12.93 3.99 -1.42
CA HIS A 183 12.04 3.71 -0.28
C HIS A 183 11.81 2.21 -0.04
N THR A 184 11.66 1.41 -1.09
CA THR A 184 11.47 -0.04 -0.96
C THR A 184 12.74 -0.76 -0.48
N PRO A 185 13.94 -0.50 -1.05
CA PRO A 185 15.19 -0.95 -0.45
C PRO A 185 15.40 -0.47 1.01
N LEU A 186 15.05 0.78 1.31
CA LEU A 186 15.17 1.35 2.66
C LEU A 186 14.31 0.58 3.66
N MET A 187 13.07 0.23 3.29
CA MET A 187 12.19 -0.60 4.13
C MET A 187 12.83 -1.96 4.44
N SER A 188 13.40 -2.61 3.42
CA SER A 188 14.12 -3.89 3.59
C SER A 188 15.33 -3.76 4.53
N VAL A 189 16.10 -2.68 4.41
CA VAL A 189 17.23 -2.39 5.31
C VAL A 189 16.76 -2.16 6.74
N THR A 190 15.68 -1.39 6.94
CA THR A 190 15.16 -1.14 8.30
C THR A 190 14.68 -2.43 8.96
N ASN A 191 14.13 -3.38 8.20
CA ASN A 191 13.80 -4.71 8.71
C ASN A 191 15.05 -5.48 9.15
N ALA A 192 16.13 -5.45 8.37
CA ALA A 192 17.40 -6.06 8.76
C ALA A 192 17.97 -5.42 10.05
N ILE A 193 18.02 -4.09 10.13
CA ILE A 193 18.55 -3.33 11.26
C ILE A 193 17.73 -3.53 12.54
N SER A 194 16.41 -3.73 12.42
CA SER A 194 15.54 -4.02 13.57
C SER A 194 15.99 -5.25 14.38
N SER A 195 16.79 -6.13 13.77
CA SER A 195 17.40 -7.30 14.41
C SER A 195 18.46 -6.96 15.46
N ILE A 196 18.67 -5.68 15.79
CA ILE A 196 19.48 -5.23 16.93
C ILE A 196 19.09 -5.91 18.25
N ILE A 197 17.84 -6.42 18.35
CA ILE A 197 17.36 -7.26 19.45
C ILE A 197 18.24 -8.50 19.71
N VAL A 198 19.07 -8.93 18.74
CA VAL A 198 20.08 -9.98 18.92
C VAL A 198 21.06 -9.66 20.05
N ILE A 199 21.40 -8.38 20.27
CA ILE A 199 22.28 -7.97 21.37
C ILE A 199 21.65 -8.32 22.73
N GLY A 200 20.35 -8.04 22.89
CA GLY A 200 19.62 -8.39 24.10
C GLY A 200 19.55 -9.90 24.33
N ALA A 201 19.35 -10.67 23.25
CA ALA A 201 19.36 -12.13 23.33
C ALA A 201 20.75 -12.69 23.71
N LEU A 202 21.82 -12.14 23.14
CA LEU A 202 23.20 -12.54 23.47
C LEU A 202 23.55 -12.24 24.93
N MET A 203 23.08 -11.13 25.50
CA MET A 203 23.26 -10.85 26.93
C MET A 203 22.58 -11.89 27.83
N GLN A 204 21.48 -12.49 27.37
CA GLN A 204 20.69 -13.44 28.16
C GLN A 204 21.10 -14.91 27.97
N ILE A 205 22.02 -15.19 27.03
CA ILE A 205 22.43 -16.57 26.72
C ILE A 205 23.16 -17.26 27.88
N SER A 206 23.77 -16.46 28.76
CA SER A 206 24.46 -16.94 29.97
C SER A 206 23.54 -16.96 31.21
N SER A 207 22.23 -16.75 31.06
CA SER A 207 21.31 -16.75 32.19
C SER A 207 21.26 -18.09 32.93
N ASN A 208 21.13 -18.03 34.26
CA ASN A 208 20.99 -19.19 35.14
C ASN A 208 19.61 -19.85 35.05
N THR A 209 18.62 -19.18 34.48
CA THR A 209 17.28 -19.74 34.30
C THR A 209 17.21 -20.45 32.95
N GLU A 210 16.95 -21.76 32.95
CA GLU A 210 16.90 -22.55 31.71
C GLU A 210 15.90 -22.01 30.69
N VAL A 211 14.73 -21.56 31.14
CA VAL A 211 13.70 -20.97 30.27
C VAL A 211 14.24 -19.73 29.54
N ILE A 212 14.91 -18.83 30.25
CA ILE A 212 15.47 -17.60 29.67
C ILE A 212 16.56 -17.96 28.65
N LYS A 213 17.41 -18.95 28.96
CA LYS A 213 18.47 -19.42 28.07
C LYS A 213 17.89 -19.98 26.76
N TRP A 214 16.85 -20.81 26.84
CA TRP A 214 16.20 -21.36 25.63
C TRP A 214 15.51 -20.28 24.80
N ILE A 215 14.83 -19.32 25.44
CA ILE A 215 14.24 -18.16 24.76
C ILE A 215 15.34 -17.33 24.07
N ALA A 216 16.47 -17.10 24.73
CA ALA A 216 17.60 -16.36 24.16
C ALA A 216 18.16 -17.08 22.92
N VAL A 217 18.38 -18.39 22.99
CA VAL A 217 18.85 -19.20 21.84
C VAL A 217 17.87 -19.15 20.68
N ALA A 218 16.57 -19.31 20.93
CA ALA A 218 15.54 -19.20 19.89
C ALA A 218 15.50 -17.79 19.27
N THR A 219 15.63 -16.75 20.09
CA THR A 219 15.66 -15.35 19.65
C THR A 219 16.89 -15.08 18.77
N VAL A 220 18.06 -15.61 19.12
CA VAL A 220 19.26 -15.54 18.27
C VAL A 220 19.03 -16.21 16.91
N GLY A 221 18.37 -17.37 16.88
CA GLY A 221 18.02 -18.04 15.63
C GLY A 221 17.10 -17.21 14.73
N ILE A 222 16.01 -16.69 15.29
CA ILE A 222 15.02 -15.87 14.54
C ILE A 222 15.65 -14.57 14.05
N THR A 223 16.46 -13.91 14.89
CA THR A 223 17.14 -12.66 14.51
C THR A 223 18.19 -12.89 13.44
N ALA A 224 18.93 -13.99 13.48
CA ALA A 224 19.86 -14.35 12.41
C ALA A 224 19.12 -14.45 11.07
N VAL A 225 17.97 -15.14 11.01
CA VAL A 225 17.15 -15.23 9.79
C VAL A 225 16.73 -13.85 9.30
N ASN A 226 16.31 -12.95 10.20
CA ASN A 226 15.91 -11.60 9.82
C ASN A 226 17.08 -10.75 9.31
N ILE A 227 18.27 -10.85 9.94
CA ILE A 227 19.50 -10.20 9.47
C ILE A 227 19.85 -10.67 8.06
N PHE A 228 20.00 -11.98 7.87
CA PHE A 228 20.42 -12.54 6.58
C PHE A 228 19.38 -12.29 5.48
N GLY A 229 18.10 -12.54 5.77
CA GLY A 229 17.02 -12.31 4.82
C GLY A 229 16.90 -10.85 4.42
N GLY A 230 16.90 -9.93 5.41
CA GLY A 230 16.79 -8.50 5.15
C GLY A 230 17.95 -7.94 4.33
N PHE A 231 19.20 -8.33 4.62
CA PHE A 231 20.35 -7.89 3.82
C PHE A 231 20.41 -8.56 2.44
N ALA A 232 20.05 -9.84 2.31
CA ALA A 232 20.03 -10.53 1.02
C ALA A 232 19.01 -9.93 0.06
N VAL A 233 17.80 -9.65 0.56
CA VAL A 233 16.72 -9.00 -0.23
C VAL A 233 17.13 -7.59 -0.61
N THR A 234 17.66 -6.81 0.34
CA THR A 234 18.15 -5.45 0.05
C THR A 234 19.21 -5.49 -1.05
N ARG A 235 20.20 -6.37 -0.94
CA ARG A 235 21.26 -6.50 -1.95
C ARG A 235 20.70 -6.81 -3.32
N ARG A 236 19.78 -7.78 -3.41
CA ARG A 236 19.09 -8.13 -4.66
C ARG A 236 18.31 -6.94 -5.24
N MET A 237 17.67 -6.14 -4.39
CA MET A 237 16.96 -4.93 -4.82
C MET A 237 17.92 -3.86 -5.35
N LEU A 238 19.04 -3.62 -4.69
CA LEU A 238 20.03 -2.64 -5.11
C LEU A 238 20.77 -3.06 -6.39
N GLU A 239 21.02 -4.36 -6.58
CA GLU A 239 21.63 -4.89 -7.81
C GLU A 239 20.76 -4.61 -9.06
N MET A 240 19.43 -4.56 -8.92
CA MET A 240 18.52 -4.20 -10.02
C MET A 240 18.65 -2.74 -10.48
N PHE A 241 19.25 -1.86 -9.66
CA PHE A 241 19.50 -0.46 -10.03
C PHE A 241 20.89 -0.23 -10.64
N ARG A 242 21.75 -1.26 -10.67
CA ARG A 242 23.09 -1.18 -11.26
C ARG A 242 22.97 -1.38 -12.78
N LYS A 243 23.38 -0.37 -13.56
CA LYS A 243 23.50 -0.47 -15.01
C LYS A 243 24.67 -1.37 -15.41
#